data_AF-A0A080YTZ5-F1
#
_entry.id   AF-A0A080YTZ5-F1
#
_cell.length_a   1.000
_cell.length_b   1.000
_cell.length_c   1.000
_cell.angle_alpha   90.00
_cell.angle_beta   90.00
_cell.angle_gamma   90.00
#
_symmetry.space_group_name_H-M   'P 1'
#
loop_
_entity.id
_entity.type
_entity.pdbx_description
1 polymer ?
#
loop_
_entity_poly.entity_id
_entity_poly.type
_entity_poly.pdbx_seq_one_letter_code
_entity_poly.pdbx_strand_id
1 'polypeptide(L)'
;MDPIFLASTATTWVLNKLLDHLREAAIQALLGSEGFSKEVKHLIHALDRANLVLGSVTAGATAGVMIGNQELARQITEVQEQAVKLVKYLDKLRYYDTEEKNSRKYEFWCKRFSHF
;
A
#
# COMPACT_ATOMS: atom_id res chain seq x y z
N MET A 1 26.70 -3.56 5.81
CA MET A 1 25.30 -4.03 5.95
C MET A 1 24.91 -4.74 4.68
N ASP A 2 24.20 -5.85 4.78
CA ASP A 2 23.80 -6.63 3.62
C ASP A 2 22.73 -5.87 2.80
N PRO A 3 22.94 -5.63 1.50
CA PRO A 3 22.02 -4.84 0.67
C PRO A 3 20.64 -5.50 0.51
N ILE A 4 20.55 -6.84 0.62
CA ILE A 4 19.28 -7.57 0.57
C ILE A 4 18.50 -7.35 1.86
N PHE A 5 19.17 -7.30 3.01
CA PHE A 5 18.54 -6.97 4.28
C PHE A 5 17.90 -5.57 4.28
N LEU A 6 18.61 -4.56 3.76
CA LEU A 6 18.09 -3.19 3.66
C LEU A 6 16.91 -3.09 2.67
N ALA A 7 17.03 -3.73 1.50
CA ALA A 7 15.93 -3.78 0.54
C ALA A 7 14.71 -4.50 1.12
N SER A 8 14.91 -5.62 1.81
CA SER A 8 13.82 -6.44 2.36
C SER A 8 13.05 -5.70 3.44
N THR A 9 13.75 -5.05 4.38
CA THR A 9 13.13 -4.25 5.44
C THR A 9 12.37 -3.05 4.88
N ALA A 10 12.93 -2.35 3.89
CA ALA A 10 12.25 -1.24 3.24
C ALA A 10 11.00 -1.70 2.46
N THR A 11 11.08 -2.83 1.75
CA THR A 11 9.93 -3.43 1.06
C THR A 11 8.85 -3.87 2.03
N THR A 12 9.19 -4.51 3.15
CA THR A 12 8.23 -4.89 4.19
C THR A 12 7.44 -3.69 4.71
N TRP A 13 8.11 -2.55 4.96
CA TRP A 13 7.42 -1.34 5.41
C TRP A 13 6.42 -0.82 4.35
N VAL A 14 6.83 -0.76 3.09
CA VAL A 14 5.97 -0.29 1.98
C VAL A 14 4.78 -1.22 1.77
N LEU A 15 4.99 -2.54 1.82
CA LEU A 15 3.91 -3.52 1.67
C LEU A 15 2.90 -3.43 2.82
N ASN A 16 3.36 -3.22 4.05
CA ASN A 16 2.46 -3.01 5.19
C ASN A 16 1.62 -1.73 5.02
N LYS A 17 2.22 -0.64 4.56
CA LYS A 17 1.49 0.59 4.28
C LYS A 17 0.46 0.41 3.16
N LEU A 18 0.80 -0.36 2.13
CA LEU A 18 -0.13 -0.70 1.05
C LEU A 18 -1.29 -1.57 1.55
N LEU A 19 -1.01 -2.55 2.40
CA LEU A 19 -2.03 -3.39 3.04
C LEU A 19 -2.98 -2.56 3.92
N ASP A 20 -2.45 -1.59 4.66
CA ASP A 20 -3.25 -0.68 5.48
C ASP A 20 -4.23 0.13 4.60
N HIS A 21 -3.72 0.75 3.53
CA HIS A 21 -4.55 1.47 2.56
C HIS A 21 -5.61 0.58 1.89
N LEU A 22 -5.26 -0.65 1.50
CA LEU A 22 -6.22 -1.59 0.88
C LEU A 22 -7.25 -2.13 1.88
N ARG A 23 -6.98 -2.04 3.19
CA ARG A 23 -7.91 -2.38 4.26
C ARG A 23 -8.74 -1.19 4.73
N GLU A 24 -8.42 0.04 4.31
CA GLU A 24 -9.25 1.21 4.60
C GLU A 24 -10.64 1.03 3.99
N ALA A 25 -11.68 1.18 4.82
CA ALA A 25 -13.07 1.00 4.41
C ALA A 25 -13.49 1.93 3.27
N ALA A 26 -12.93 3.14 3.19
CA ALA A 26 -13.20 4.07 2.10
C ALA A 26 -12.66 3.55 0.75
N ILE A 27 -11.44 3.01 0.74
CA ILE A 27 -10.83 2.42 -0.45
C ILE A 27 -11.53 1.11 -0.84
N GLN A 28 -11.91 0.28 0.14
CA GLN A 28 -12.70 -0.93 -0.13
C GLN A 28 -14.09 -0.61 -0.68
N ALA A 29 -14.74 0.44 -0.20
CA ALA A 29 -16.05 0.86 -0.72
C ALA A 29 -15.93 1.39 -2.16
N LEU A 30 -14.89 2.16 -2.47
CA LEU A 30 -14.61 2.66 -3.83
C LEU A 30 -14.32 1.51 -4.80
N LEU A 31 -13.34 0.66 -4.46
CA LEU A 31 -12.95 -0.48 -5.29
C LEU A 31 -14.06 -1.53 -5.38
N GLY A 32 -14.88 -1.65 -4.33
CA GLY A 32 -16.05 -2.51 -4.32
C GLY A 32 -17.17 -1.99 -5.21
N SER A 33 -17.39 -0.68 -5.27
CA SER A 33 -18.35 -0.03 -6.16
C SER A 33 -17.95 -0.18 -7.65
N GLU A 34 -16.66 -0.32 -7.94
CA GLU A 34 -16.14 -0.57 -9.28
C GLU A 34 -16.05 -2.07 -9.63
N GLY A 35 -16.39 -2.96 -8.70
CA GLY A 35 -16.40 -4.42 -8.92
C GLY A 35 -15.05 -5.11 -8.70
N PHE A 36 -14.00 -4.38 -8.31
CA PHE A 36 -12.65 -4.91 -8.08
C PHE A 36 -12.46 -5.63 -6.74
N SER A 37 -13.54 -5.90 -5.99
CA SER A 37 -13.50 -6.56 -4.67
C SER A 37 -12.71 -7.88 -4.66
N LYS A 38 -12.78 -8.68 -5.73
CA LYS A 38 -12.06 -9.96 -5.82
C LYS A 38 -10.57 -9.73 -6.07
N GLU A 39 -10.23 -8.84 -6.99
CA GLU A 39 -8.86 -8.47 -7.32
C GLU A 39 -8.13 -7.86 -6.12
N VAL A 40 -8.81 -7.02 -5.34
CA VAL A 40 -8.28 -6.46 -4.08
C VAL A 40 -7.99 -7.56 -3.07
N LYS A 41 -8.88 -8.54 -2.90
CA LYS A 41 -8.62 -9.69 -2.02
C LYS A 41 -7.43 -10.51 -2.50
N HIS A 42 -7.35 -10.81 -3.79
CA HIS A 42 -6.21 -11.50 -4.39
C HIS A 42 -4.90 -10.74 -4.16
N LEU A 43 -4.93 -9.42 -4.31
CA LEU A 43 -3.78 -8.55 -4.08
C LEU A 43 -3.36 -8.57 -2.61
N ILE A 44 -4.29 -8.44 -1.66
CA ILE A 44 -4.02 -8.54 -0.23
C ILE A 44 -3.36 -9.89 0.10
N HIS A 45 -3.88 -11.00 -0.41
CA HIS A 45 -3.28 -12.32 -0.20
C HIS A 45 -1.89 -12.47 -0.83
N ALA A 46 -1.64 -11.84 -1.98
CA ALA A 46 -0.32 -11.84 -2.60
C ALA A 46 0.68 -11.01 -1.78
N LEU A 47 0.27 -9.84 -1.29
CA LEU A 47 1.08 -8.96 -0.45
C LEU A 47 1.43 -9.59 0.91
N ASP A 48 0.46 -10.29 1.52
CA ASP A 48 0.66 -11.01 2.79
C ASP A 48 1.71 -12.12 2.64
N ARG A 49 1.62 -12.90 1.55
CA ARG A 49 2.64 -13.91 1.20
C ARG A 49 4.01 -13.28 0.91
N ALA A 50 4.06 -12.14 0.22
CA ALA A 50 5.30 -11.43 -0.02
C ALA A 50 5.96 -10.96 1.29
N ASN A 51 5.17 -10.46 2.24
CA ASN A 51 5.66 -10.10 3.57
C ASN A 51 6.23 -11.30 4.34
N LEU A 52 5.60 -12.47 4.26
CA LEU A 52 6.14 -13.69 4.88
C LEU A 52 7.49 -14.10 4.28
N VAL A 53 7.64 -14.02 2.96
CA VAL A 53 8.91 -14.33 2.26
C VAL A 53 9.99 -13.30 2.60
N LEU A 54 9.67 -12.01 2.64
CA LEU A 54 10.63 -10.98 3.03
C LEU A 54 11.04 -11.11 4.51
N GLY A 55 10.10 -11.52 5.37
CA GLY A 55 10.37 -11.83 6.77
C GLY A 55 11.35 -13.00 6.93
N SER A 56 11.20 -14.06 6.13
CA SER A 56 12.13 -15.21 6.17
C SER A 56 13.50 -14.87 5.61
N VAL A 57 13.58 -14.04 4.54
CA VAL A 57 14.83 -13.49 4.00
C VAL A 57 15.57 -12.65 5.04
N THR A 58 14.85 -11.79 5.74
CA THR A 58 15.39 -10.94 6.81
C THR A 58 15.89 -11.76 8.00
N ALA A 59 15.13 -12.79 8.40
CA ALA A 59 15.53 -13.71 9.48
C ALA A 59 16.77 -14.52 9.11
N GLY A 60 16.86 -15.00 7.86
CA GLY A 60 18.05 -15.69 7.34
C GLY A 60 19.29 -14.80 7.31
N ALA A 61 19.16 -13.57 6.81
CA ALA A 61 20.25 -12.60 6.80
C ALA A 61 20.73 -12.24 8.23
N THR A 62 19.80 -12.14 9.19
CA THR A 62 20.13 -11.89 10.61
C THR A 62 20.83 -13.09 11.26
N ALA A 63 20.50 -14.31 10.83
CA ALA A 63 21.16 -15.55 11.26
C ALA A 63 22.54 -15.76 10.60
N GLY A 64 23.05 -14.80 9.82
CA GLY A 64 24.35 -14.88 9.15
C GLY A 64 24.34 -15.66 7.85
N VAL A 65 23.17 -16.01 7.31
CA VAL A 65 23.04 -16.64 5.99
C VAL A 65 23.26 -15.57 4.93
N MET A 66 24.43 -15.60 4.30
CA MET A 66 24.74 -14.73 3.16
C MET A 66 23.89 -15.14 1.96
N ILE A 67 22.92 -14.30 1.61
CA ILE A 67 22.11 -14.49 0.41
C ILE A 67 22.92 -13.92 -0.78
N GLY A 68 23.70 -14.79 -1.44
CA GLY A 68 24.55 -14.40 -2.57
C GLY A 68 23.80 -14.05 -3.86
N ASN A 69 22.46 -14.07 -3.85
CA ASN A 69 21.65 -13.85 -5.05
C ASN A 69 21.33 -12.36 -5.21
N GLN A 70 22.21 -11.63 -5.91
CA GLN A 70 21.99 -10.21 -6.21
C GLN A 70 20.77 -9.94 -7.11
N GLU A 71 20.35 -10.92 -7.90
CA GLU A 71 19.13 -10.82 -8.71
C GLU A 71 17.87 -10.82 -7.83
N LEU A 72 17.91 -11.49 -6.66
CA LEU A 72 16.85 -11.40 -5.66
C LEU A 72 16.75 -9.98 -5.08
N ALA A 73 17.89 -9.31 -4.85
CA ALA A 73 17.91 -7.91 -4.40
C ALA A 73 17.23 -6.97 -5.40
N ARG A 74 17.50 -7.19 -6.70
CA ARG A 74 16.90 -6.43 -7.80
C ARG A 74 15.39 -6.63 -7.85
N GLN A 75 14.92 -7.87 -7.80
CA GLN A 75 13.48 -8.19 -7.79
C GLN A 75 12.76 -7.63 -6.57
N ILE A 76 13.36 -7.70 -5.37
CA ILE A 76 12.80 -7.11 -4.14
C ILE A 76 12.67 -5.58 -4.29
N THR A 77 13.65 -4.94 -4.92
CA THR A 77 13.65 -3.50 -5.18
C THR A 77 12.57 -3.11 -6.21
N GLU A 78 12.42 -3.88 -7.29
CA GLU A 78 11.36 -3.64 -8.29
C GLU A 78 9.95 -3.75 -7.67
N VAL A 79 9.73 -4.77 -6.84
CA VAL A 79 8.47 -4.93 -6.09
C VAL A 79 8.26 -3.75 -5.13
N GLN A 80 9.30 -3.26 -4.48
CA GLN A 80 9.24 -2.08 -3.64
C GLN A 80 8.78 -0.85 -4.43
N GLU A 81 9.40 -0.58 -5.58
CA GLU A 81 9.08 0.58 -6.41
C GLU A 81 7.64 0.53 -6.92
N GLN A 82 7.17 -0.64 -7.35
CA GLN A 82 5.78 -0.84 -7.76
C GLN A 82 4.81 -0.62 -6.59
N ALA A 83 5.13 -1.15 -5.41
CA ALA A 83 4.31 -0.95 -4.22
C ALA A 83 4.26 0.52 -3.79
N VAL A 84 5.39 1.26 -3.87
CA VAL A 84 5.43 2.71 -3.60
C VAL A 84 4.55 3.49 -4.58
N LYS A 85 4.62 3.16 -5.87
CA LYS A 85 3.75 3.79 -6.89
C LYS A 85 2.29 3.54 -6.57
N LEU A 86 1.93 2.31 -6.23
CA LEU A 86 0.55 1.95 -5.90
C LEU A 86 0.04 2.68 -4.65
N VAL A 87 0.85 2.77 -3.59
CA VAL A 87 0.53 3.57 -2.39
C VAL A 87 0.26 5.02 -2.75
N LYS A 88 1.09 5.65 -3.61
CA LYS A 88 0.87 7.03 -4.05
C LYS A 88 -0.45 7.19 -4.82
N TYR A 89 -0.81 6.23 -5.66
CA TYR A 89 -2.08 6.26 -6.38
C TYR A 89 -3.28 6.14 -5.42
N LEU A 90 -3.23 5.22 -4.46
CA LEU A 90 -4.27 5.06 -3.46
C LEU A 90 -4.42 6.28 -2.54
N ASP A 91 -3.29 6.88 -2.14
CA ASP A 91 -3.30 8.10 -1.33
C ASP A 91 -3.91 9.28 -2.11
N LYS A 92 -3.60 9.39 -3.42
CA LYS A 92 -4.21 10.39 -4.30
C LYS A 92 -5.72 10.18 -4.48
N LEU A 93 -6.16 8.93 -4.63
CA LEU A 93 -7.58 8.56 -4.69
C LEU A 93 -8.31 8.97 -3.41
N ARG A 94 -7.73 8.68 -2.25
CA ARG A 94 -8.26 9.09 -0.94
C ARG A 94 -8.34 10.61 -0.81
N TYR A 95 -7.34 11.33 -1.28
CA TYR A 95 -7.33 12.79 -1.28
C TYR A 95 -8.49 13.36 -2.13
N TYR A 96 -8.71 12.86 -3.34
CA TYR A 96 -9.83 13.30 -4.18
C TYR A 96 -11.21 13.01 -3.56
N ASP A 97 -11.41 11.82 -2.98
CA ASP A 97 -12.67 11.50 -2.29
C ASP A 97 -12.90 12.43 -1.08
N THR A 98 -11.84 12.79 -0.36
CA THR A 98 -11.91 13.70 0.79
C THR A 98 -12.18 15.15 0.37
N GLU A 99 -11.51 15.65 -0.68
CA GLU A 99 -11.73 16.99 -1.24
C GLU A 99 -13.14 17.16 -1.79
N GLU A 100 -13.66 16.14 -2.49
CA GLU A 100 -15.00 16.17 -3.05
C GLU A 100 -16.07 16.19 -1.93
N LYS A 101 -15.87 15.37 -0.88
CA LYS A 101 -16.74 15.39 0.31
C LYS A 101 -16.68 16.72 1.06
N ASN A 102 -15.50 17.30 1.19
CA ASN A 102 -15.34 18.61 1.84
C ASN A 102 -15.99 19.72 1.02
N SER A 103 -15.79 19.76 -0.30
CA SER A 103 -16.41 20.75 -1.19
C SER A 103 -17.94 20.70 -1.13
N ARG A 104 -18.53 19.50 -1.16
CA ARG A 104 -19.99 19.33 -0.98
C ARG A 104 -20.47 19.79 0.40
N LYS A 105 -19.67 19.57 1.44
CA LYS A 105 -20.00 19.98 2.81
C LYS A 105 -19.97 21.50 2.97
N TYR A 106 -18.99 22.19 2.35
CA TYR A 106 -18.92 23.65 2.32
C TYR A 106 -20.08 24.26 1.54
N GLU A 107 -20.46 23.70 0.39
CA GLU A 107 -21.61 24.19 -0.37
C GLU A 107 -22.93 24.03 0.42
N PHE A 108 -23.07 22.92 1.16
CA PHE A 108 -24.23 22.68 2.01
C PHE A 108 -24.27 23.64 3.21
N TRP A 109 -23.13 23.95 3.83
CA TRP A 109 -23.03 24.94 4.90
C TRP A 109 -23.33 26.36 4.41
N CYS A 110 -22.78 26.77 3.27
CA CYS A 110 -23.10 28.07 2.67
C CYS A 110 -24.58 28.20 2.34
N LYS A 111 -25.21 27.18 1.75
CA LYS A 111 -26.67 27.19 1.48
C LYS A 111 -27.52 27.23 2.74
N ARG A 112 -27.06 26.62 3.84
CA ARG A 112 -27.82 26.57 5.11
C ARG A 112 -27.66 27.84 5.96
N PHE A 113 -26.56 28.57 5.83
CA PHE A 113 -26.34 29.84 6.54
C PHE A 113 -26.75 31.09 5.73
N SER A 114 -26.95 30.99 4.41
CA SER A 114 -27.51 32.10 3.59
C SER A 114 -29.02 32.31 3.73
N HIS A 115 -29.71 31.50 4.54
CA HIS A 115 -31.16 31.59 4.80
C HIS A 115 -31.51 32.13 6.20
N PHE A 116 -30.52 32.65 6.93
CA PHE A 116 -30.67 33.44 8.16
C PHE A 116 -30.27 34.88 7.88
#